data_AF-A0A368LFD1-F1
#
_entry.id   AF-A0A368LFD1-F1
#
_cell.length_a   1.000
_cell.length_b   1.000
_cell.length_c   1.000
_cell.angle_alpha   90.00
_cell.angle_beta   90.00
_cell.angle_gamma   90.00
#
_symmetry.space_group_name_H-M   'P 1'
#
loop_
_entity.id
_entity.type
_entity.pdbx_description
1 polymer ?
#
loop_
_entity_poly.entity_id
_entity_poly.type
_entity_poly.pdbx_seq_one_letter_code
_entity_poly.pdbx_strand_id
1 'polypeptide(L)'
;DGTNLDARTELMMGSLQGGLTFQKGLGAIHALSHALGGLRELQLHHGTLNAIFLPSVMQINRDAVPEKIRCIETALKIQEGGLPTALADLNTQLGIPKGLRSLGVRESHF
;
A
#
# COMPACT_ATOMS: atom_id res chain seq x y z
N ASP A 1 9.22 10.55 -14.32
CA ASP A 1 9.85 10.16 -15.60
C ASP A 1 10.38 8.74 -15.46
N GLY A 2 9.93 7.83 -16.33
CA GLY A 2 10.33 6.43 -16.30
C GLY A 2 11.77 6.17 -16.75
N THR A 3 12.45 7.16 -17.32
CA THR A 3 13.83 7.09 -17.83
C THR A 3 14.86 7.72 -16.89
N ASN A 4 14.43 8.39 -15.82
CA ASN A 4 15.32 8.97 -14.82
C ASN A 4 16.01 7.84 -14.02
N LEU A 5 17.32 7.67 -14.25
CA LEU A 5 18.12 6.60 -13.64
C LEU A 5 18.27 6.74 -12.13
N ASP A 6 18.43 7.96 -11.62
CA ASP A 6 18.58 8.20 -10.18
C ASP A 6 17.31 7.80 -9.44
N ALA A 7 16.14 8.22 -9.95
CA ALA A 7 14.85 7.85 -9.37
C ALA A 7 14.58 6.33 -9.46
N ARG A 8 14.99 5.68 -10.55
CA ARG A 8 14.90 4.22 -10.71
C ARG A 8 15.80 3.49 -9.73
N THR A 9 17.00 4.01 -9.48
CA THR A 9 17.97 3.45 -8.54
C THR A 9 17.42 3.50 -7.11
N GLU A 10 16.92 4.66 -6.68
CA GLU A 10 16.33 4.81 -5.35
C GLU A 10 15.08 3.92 -5.16
N LEU A 11 14.23 3.82 -6.18
CA LEU A 11 13.07 2.92 -6.13
C LEU A 11 13.49 1.44 -6.03
N MET A 12 14.52 1.03 -6.76
CA MET A 12 15.06 -0.33 -6.69
C MET A 12 15.66 -0.63 -5.33
N MET A 13 16.42 0.31 -4.75
CA MET A 13 16.97 0.19 -3.39
C MET A 13 15.86 0.08 -2.34
N GLY A 14 14.83 0.92 -2.43
CA GLY A 14 13.66 0.85 -1.55
C GLY A 14 12.92 -0.48 -1.69
N SER A 15 12.74 -0.98 -2.92
CA SER A 15 12.12 -2.29 -3.17
C SER A 15 12.95 -3.44 -2.59
N LEU A 16 14.28 -3.41 -2.71
CA LEU A 16 15.16 -4.41 -2.14
C LEU A 16 15.08 -4.42 -0.62
N GLN A 17 15.20 -3.24 0.01
CA GLN A 17 15.09 -3.08 1.46
C GLN A 17 13.72 -3.56 1.97
N GLY A 18 12.64 -3.18 1.28
CA GLY A 18 11.29 -3.67 1.57
C GLY A 18 11.21 -5.19 1.50
N GLY A 19 11.77 -5.81 0.46
CA GLY A 19 11.82 -7.28 0.31
C GLY A 19 12.57 -7.96 1.45
N LEU A 20 13.70 -7.40 1.92
CA LEU A 20 14.44 -7.93 3.07
C LEU A 20 13.61 -7.92 4.37
N THR A 21 12.63 -7.02 4.49
CA THR A 21 11.75 -6.99 5.68
C THR A 21 10.72 -8.11 5.72
N PHE A 22 10.40 -8.75 4.58
CA PHE A 22 9.34 -9.77 4.49
C PHE A 22 9.60 -10.99 5.37
N GLN A 23 10.86 -11.24 5.75
CA GLN A 23 11.22 -12.28 6.74
C GLN A 23 10.54 -12.09 8.11
N LYS A 24 10.07 -10.87 8.42
CA LYS A 24 9.29 -10.58 9.64
C LYS A 24 7.81 -10.94 9.51
N GLY A 25 7.39 -11.45 8.35
CA GLY A 25 6.01 -11.66 8.00
C GLY A 25 5.33 -10.39 7.50
N LEU A 26 4.09 -10.55 7.06
CA LEU A 26 3.23 -9.50 6.52
C LEU A 26 1.89 -9.48 7.26
N GLY A 27 1.12 -8.42 7.04
CA GLY A 27 -0.14 -8.21 7.75
C GLY A 27 -1.37 -8.18 6.84
N ALA A 28 -2.42 -7.52 7.35
CA ALA A 28 -3.75 -7.47 6.74
C ALA A 28 -3.76 -7.06 5.25
N ILE A 29 -2.87 -6.15 4.83
CA ILE A 29 -2.80 -5.71 3.42
C ILE A 29 -2.57 -6.89 2.48
N HIS A 30 -1.55 -7.72 2.75
CA HIS A 30 -1.24 -8.86 1.88
C HIS A 30 -2.30 -9.97 2.00
N ALA A 31 -2.82 -10.21 3.21
CA ALA A 31 -3.88 -11.19 3.42
C ALA A 31 -5.13 -10.84 2.59
N LEU A 32 -5.57 -9.57 2.61
CA LEU A 32 -6.69 -9.08 1.81
C LEU A 32 -6.41 -9.16 0.31
N SER A 33 -5.20 -8.77 -0.12
CA SER A 33 -4.81 -8.84 -1.53
C SER A 33 -4.75 -10.27 -2.07
N HIS A 34 -4.33 -11.25 -1.27
CA HIS A 34 -4.36 -12.65 -1.68
C HIS A 34 -5.78 -13.20 -1.75
N ALA A 35 -6.65 -12.85 -0.78
CA ALA A 35 -8.05 -13.27 -0.80
C ALA A 35 -8.78 -12.76 -2.05
N LEU A 36 -8.67 -11.46 -2.35
CA LEU A 36 -9.28 -10.90 -3.57
C LEU A 36 -8.59 -11.33 -4.85
N GLY A 37 -7.27 -11.51 -4.85
CA GLY A 37 -6.53 -12.01 -6.00
C GLY A 37 -6.94 -13.43 -6.42
N GLY A 38 -7.69 -14.15 -5.58
CA GLY A 38 -8.28 -15.45 -5.92
C GLY A 38 -9.52 -15.37 -6.81
N LEU A 39 -10.14 -14.19 -6.98
CA LEU A 39 -11.29 -13.99 -7.86
C LEU A 39 -10.85 -14.05 -9.33
N ARG A 40 -11.01 -15.21 -9.96
CA ARG A 40 -10.48 -15.49 -11.31
C ARG A 40 -11.18 -14.71 -12.42
N GLU A 41 -12.41 -14.28 -12.16
CA GLU A 41 -13.22 -13.47 -13.07
C GLU A 41 -12.77 -12.00 -13.14
N LEU A 42 -11.94 -11.54 -12.19
CA LEU A 42 -11.38 -10.20 -12.17
C LEU A 42 -9.85 -10.24 -12.31
N GLN A 43 -9.30 -9.45 -13.22
CA GLN A 43 -7.85 -9.29 -13.33
C GLN A 43 -7.32 -8.29 -12.31
N LEU A 44 -7.18 -8.73 -11.07
CA LEU A 44 -6.71 -7.89 -9.96
C LEU A 44 -5.20 -8.02 -9.78
N HIS A 45 -4.46 -6.96 -10.11
CA HIS A 45 -3.01 -6.90 -9.89
C HIS A 45 -2.69 -6.73 -8.40
N HIS A 46 -1.82 -7.60 -7.87
CA HIS A 46 -1.46 -7.64 -6.45
C HIS A 46 -0.94 -6.30 -5.89
N GLY A 47 -0.05 -5.63 -6.62
CA GLY A 47 0.49 -4.32 -6.22
C GLY A 47 -0.59 -3.24 -6.12
N THR A 48 -1.56 -3.26 -7.05
CA THR A 48 -2.70 -2.32 -7.05
C THR A 48 -3.62 -2.55 -5.85
N LEU A 49 -3.92 -3.80 -5.52
CA LEU A 49 -4.69 -4.13 -4.31
C LEU A 49 -3.96 -3.69 -3.04
N ASN A 50 -2.66 -3.98 -2.93
CA ASN A 50 -1.85 -3.54 -1.79
C ASN A 50 -1.89 -2.02 -1.62
N ALA A 51 -1.74 -1.28 -2.71
CA ALA A 51 -1.81 0.18 -2.71
C ALA A 51 -3.19 0.69 -2.25
N ILE A 52 -4.28 0.09 -2.75
CA ILE A 52 -5.66 0.45 -2.35
C ILE A 52 -5.91 0.23 -0.85
N PHE A 53 -5.42 -0.88 -0.29
CA PHE A 53 -5.66 -1.21 1.11
C PHE A 53 -4.79 -0.44 2.10
N LEU A 54 -3.60 -0.02 1.65
CA LEU A 54 -2.56 0.52 2.51
C LEU A 54 -3.06 1.71 3.38
N PRO A 55 -3.76 2.75 2.85
CA PRO A 55 -4.25 3.86 3.67
C PRO A 55 -5.19 3.41 4.80
N SER A 56 -6.21 2.59 4.48
CA SER A 56 -7.21 2.14 5.44
C SER A 56 -6.60 1.23 6.51
N VAL A 57 -5.69 0.33 6.14
CA VAL A 57 -5.02 -0.53 7.11
C VAL A 57 -4.07 0.26 8.01
N MET A 58 -3.36 1.27 7.50
CA MET A 58 -2.55 2.16 8.35
C MET A 58 -3.41 2.95 9.33
N GLN A 59 -4.61 3.39 8.93
CA GLN A 59 -5.56 4.05 9.82
C GLN A 59 -6.03 3.13 10.95
N ILE A 60 -6.34 1.87 10.65
CA ILE A 60 -6.74 0.86 11.65
C ILE A 60 -5.58 0.55 12.61
N ASN A 61 -4.36 0.41 12.07
CA ASN A 61 -3.18 0.07 12.87
C ASN A 61 -2.68 1.22 13.74
N ARG A 62 -3.12 2.46 13.49
CA ARG A 62 -2.63 3.66 14.20
C ARG A 62 -2.67 3.50 15.71
N ASP A 63 -3.79 3.03 16.24
CA ASP A 63 -3.99 2.94 17.69
C ASP A 63 -3.34 1.69 18.28
N ALA A 64 -3.15 0.64 17.48
CA ALA A 64 -2.52 -0.61 17.91
C ALA A 64 -0.98 -0.52 17.97
N VAL A 65 -0.37 0.28 17.08
CA VAL A 65 1.10 0.40 16.98
C VAL A 65 1.57 1.86 16.79
N PRO A 66 1.19 2.79 17.68
CA PRO A 66 1.41 4.23 17.49
C PRO A 66 2.90 4.59 17.30
N GLU A 67 3.80 3.93 18.03
CA GLU A 67 5.25 4.19 17.91
C GLU A 67 5.81 3.80 16.54
N LYS A 68 5.32 2.69 15.95
CA LYS A 68 5.77 2.27 14.62
C LYS A 68 5.25 3.22 13.55
N ILE A 69 4.04 3.72 13.71
CA ILE A 69 3.44 4.70 12.80
C ILE A 69 4.20 6.03 12.87
N ARG A 70 4.52 6.53 14.07
CA ARG A 70 5.37 7.71 14.24
C ARG A 70 6.75 7.55 13.61
N CYS A 71 7.35 6.36 13.71
CA CYS A 71 8.63 6.07 13.08
C CYS A 71 8.55 6.21 11.55
N ILE A 72 7.48 5.68 10.93
CA ILE A 72 7.23 5.82 9.49
C ILE A 72 6.98 7.29 9.12
N GLU A 73 6.13 7.99 9.87
CA GLU A 73 5.82 9.41 9.64
C GLU A 73 7.09 10.27 9.72
N THR A 74 7.94 10.04 10.71
CA THR A 74 9.25 10.72 10.85
C THR A 74 10.16 10.43 9.66
N ALA A 75 10.30 9.15 9.26
CA ALA A 75 11.15 8.76 8.14
C ALA A 75 10.70 9.38 6.81
N LEU A 76 9.39 9.52 6.62
CA LEU A 76 8.79 10.10 5.42
C LEU A 76 8.57 11.62 5.53
N LYS A 77 8.94 12.25 6.64
CA LYS A 77 8.72 13.68 6.93
C LYS A 77 7.24 14.08 6.83
N ILE A 78 6.36 13.22 7.28
CA ILE A 78 4.90 13.42 7.36
C ILE A 78 4.56 13.93 8.76
N GLN A 79 3.59 14.85 8.86
CA GLN A 79 3.09 15.32 10.16
C GLN A 79 2.42 14.18 10.93
N GLU A 80 2.44 14.23 12.26
CA GLU A 80 1.80 13.21 13.10
C GLU A 80 0.32 13.09 12.73
N GLY A 81 -0.13 11.85 12.50
CA GLY A 81 -1.51 11.61 12.08
C GLY A 81 -1.74 11.73 10.56
N GLY A 82 -0.73 12.11 9.78
CA GLY A 82 -0.84 12.34 8.34
C GLY A 82 -0.66 11.10 7.45
N LEU A 83 -0.15 9.98 7.98
CA LEU A 83 0.27 8.84 7.13
C LEU A 83 -0.82 8.28 6.20
N PRO A 84 -2.05 7.95 6.65
CA PRO A 84 -3.11 7.45 5.78
C PRO A 84 -3.46 8.41 4.65
N THR A 85 -3.58 9.71 4.95
CA THR A 85 -3.89 10.75 3.96
C THR A 85 -2.77 10.88 2.93
N ALA A 86 -1.51 10.95 3.37
CA ALA A 86 -0.36 11.04 2.48
C ALA A 86 -0.27 9.84 1.52
N LEU A 87 -0.61 8.63 1.99
CA LEU A 87 -0.64 7.43 1.16
C LEU A 87 -1.81 7.45 0.15
N ALA A 88 -2.98 7.96 0.54
CA ALA A 88 -4.12 8.14 -0.36
C ALA A 88 -3.83 9.20 -1.44
N ASP A 89 -3.15 10.28 -1.08
CA ASP A 89 -2.71 11.32 -2.01
C ASP A 89 -1.67 10.78 -2.99
N LEU A 90 -0.69 10.01 -2.50
CA LEU A 90 0.31 9.34 -3.34
C LEU A 90 -0.35 8.38 -4.33
N ASN A 91 -1.32 7.57 -3.89
CA ASN A 91 -2.09 6.71 -4.77
C ASN A 91 -2.78 7.52 -5.89
N THR A 92 -3.36 8.67 -5.56
CA THR A 92 -4.02 9.55 -6.53
C THR A 92 -3.00 10.11 -7.53
N GLN A 93 -1.84 10.57 -7.07
CA GLN A 93 -0.77 11.09 -7.93
C GLN A 93 -0.20 10.03 -8.89
N LEU A 94 -0.12 8.78 -8.43
CA LEU A 94 0.37 7.65 -9.23
C LEU A 94 -0.71 7.04 -10.15
N GLY A 95 -1.93 7.56 -10.13
CA GLY A 95 -3.04 7.04 -10.94
C GLY A 95 -3.53 5.65 -10.48
N ILE A 96 -3.33 5.31 -9.20
CA ILE A 96 -3.89 4.09 -8.62
C ILE A 96 -5.43 4.22 -8.59
N PRO A 97 -6.18 3.18 -9.00
CA PRO A 97 -7.64 3.20 -8.96
C PRO A 97 -8.16 3.47 -7.54
N LYS A 98 -9.21 4.31 -7.42
CA LYS A 98 -9.70 4.85 -6.13
C LYS A 98 -10.28 3.82 -5.16
N GLY A 99 -10.39 2.55 -5.55
CA GLY A 99 -10.86 1.49 -4.67
C GLY A 99 -11.35 0.26 -5.42
N LEU A 100 -11.76 -0.76 -4.67
CA LEU A 100 -12.12 -2.08 -5.22
C LEU A 100 -13.26 -2.03 -6.24
N ARG A 101 -14.25 -1.14 -6.06
CA ARG A 101 -15.36 -0.98 -7.01
C ARG A 101 -14.89 -0.55 -8.40
N SER A 102 -13.82 0.26 -8.48
CA SER A 102 -13.22 0.67 -9.76
C SER A 102 -12.49 -0.47 -10.47
N LEU A 103 -12.19 -1.55 -9.75
CA LEU A 103 -11.63 -2.80 -10.29
C LEU A 103 -12.71 -3.85 -10.59
N GLY A 104 -14.00 -3.50 -10.50
CA GLY A 104 -15.11 -4.42 -10.75
C GLY A 104 -15.51 -5.29 -9.55
N VAL A 105 -14.88 -5.12 -8.38
CA VAL A 105 -15.29 -5.83 -7.17
C VAL A 105 -16.67 -5.34 -6.71
N ARG A 106 -17.56 -6.27 -6.40
CA ARG A 106 -18.93 -6.05 -5.93
C ARG A 106 -19.13 -6.72 -4.58
N GLU A 107 -20.19 -6.33 -3.90
CA GLU A 107 -20.58 -6.91 -2.60
C GLU A 107 -20.87 -8.42 -2.71
N SER A 108 -21.36 -8.89 -3.87
CA SER A 108 -21.61 -10.33 -4.13
C SER A 108 -20.36 -11.22 -4.17
N HIS A 109 -19.16 -10.64 -4.11
CA HIS A 109 -17.90 -11.40 -4.04
C HIS A 109 -17.47 -11.69 -2.59
N PHE A 110 -18.23 -11.22 -1.59
CA PHE A 110 -18.02 -11.46 -0.16
C PHE A 110 -19.18 -12.29 0.41
#